data_AF-W6MPR3-F1
#
_entry.id   AF-W6MPR3-F1
#
_cell.length_a   1.000
_cell.length_b   1.000
_cell.length_c   1.000
_cell.angle_alpha   90.00
_cell.angle_beta   90.00
_cell.angle_gamma   90.00
#
_symmetry.space_group_name_H-M   'P 1'
#
loop_
_entity.id
_entity.type
_entity.pdbx_description
1 polymer ?
#
loop_
_entity_poly.entity_id
_entity_poly.type
_entity_poly.pdbx_seq_one_letter_code
_entity_poly.pdbx_strand_id
1 'polypeptide(L)'
;MTAHESLMFLPPESCADLKEEERFHLNCSLITNALFLKAAHLLLTKVLYPNTSTSDDLIQKDVELIMDYLELIPPYHPICSALPWPIMVAGSASLLSIHRKYLIERTLEIGDYVHTQYSCQIIDFFKKAWGTGEEEGMGCDILLHRESLEKLCL
;
A
#
# COMPACT_ATOMS: atom_id res chain seq x y z
N MET A 1 12.55 -20.76 -5.07
CA MET A 1 11.62 -20.66 -3.93
C MET A 1 12.38 -20.12 -2.73
N THR A 2 12.32 -18.81 -2.52
CA THR A 2 12.79 -18.19 -1.29
C THR A 2 11.68 -18.26 -0.24
N ALA A 3 12.03 -18.25 1.05
CA ALA A 3 11.10 -18.41 2.18
C ALA A 3 9.91 -17.43 2.18
N HIS A 4 9.98 -16.34 1.42
CA HIS A 4 8.90 -15.36 1.27
C HIS A 4 7.70 -15.85 0.44
N GLU A 5 7.90 -16.73 -0.54
CA GLU A 5 6.80 -17.27 -1.36
C GLU A 5 5.97 -18.30 -0.59
N SER A 6 6.54 -18.90 0.47
CA SER A 6 5.87 -19.92 1.29
C SER A 6 4.90 -19.34 2.33
N LEU A 7 4.93 -18.03 2.58
CA LEU A 7 4.09 -17.38 3.59
C LEU A 7 2.66 -17.10 3.12
N MET A 8 2.39 -17.21 1.81
CA MET A 8 1.07 -16.90 1.24
C MET A 8 0.09 -18.05 1.21
N PHE A 9 0.55 -19.28 1.39
CA PHE A 9 -0.30 -20.45 1.31
C PHE A 9 -0.39 -21.10 2.69
N LEU A 10 -1.57 -20.98 3.30
CA LEU A 10 -1.89 -21.78 4.47
C LEU A 10 -1.79 -23.26 4.09
N PRO A 11 -1.17 -24.10 4.93
CA PRO A 11 -1.20 -25.54 4.72
C PRO A 11 -2.67 -25.98 4.62
N PRO A 12 -3.06 -26.74 3.59
CA PRO A 12 -4.46 -27.17 3.41
C PRO A 12 -5.02 -27.87 4.65
N GLU A 13 -4.15 -28.59 5.36
CA GLU A 13 -4.46 -29.34 6.59
C GLU A 13 -4.85 -28.42 7.76
N SER A 14 -4.32 -27.19 7.81
CA SER A 14 -4.61 -26.22 8.88
C SER A 14 -5.93 -25.47 8.70
N CYS A 15 -6.58 -25.61 7.54
CA CYS A 15 -7.81 -24.89 7.19
C CYS A 15 -8.96 -25.80 6.74
N ALA A 16 -8.79 -27.12 6.91
CA ALA A 16 -9.76 -28.12 6.48
C ALA A 16 -11.13 -27.94 7.17
N ASP A 17 -11.14 -27.49 8.42
CA ASP A 17 -12.35 -27.34 9.24
C ASP A 17 -13.01 -25.94 9.13
N LEU A 18 -12.38 -25.00 8.43
CA LEU A 18 -12.92 -23.64 8.30
C LEU A 18 -14.11 -23.61 7.35
N LYS A 19 -15.06 -22.71 7.61
CA LYS A 19 -16.09 -22.34 6.64
C LYS A 19 -15.47 -21.53 5.50
N GLU A 20 -16.16 -21.48 4.37
CA GLU A 20 -15.71 -20.72 3.20
C GLU A 20 -15.50 -19.23 3.50
N GLU A 21 -16.43 -18.62 4.24
CA GLU A 21 -16.35 -17.24 4.70
C GLU A 21 -15.12 -16.98 5.60
N GLU A 22 -14.83 -17.90 6.53
CA GLU A 22 -13.66 -17.81 7.42
C GLU A 22 -12.36 -17.93 6.63
N ARG A 23 -12.30 -18.85 5.65
CA ARG A 23 -11.16 -18.95 4.73
C ARG A 23 -10.95 -17.68 3.92
N PHE A 24 -12.03 -17.07 3.45
CA PHE A 24 -11.96 -15.83 2.68
C PHE A 24 -11.42 -14.66 3.52
N HIS A 25 -11.91 -14.47 4.75
CA HIS A 25 -11.39 -13.46 5.67
C HIS A 25 -9.91 -13.69 6.03
N LEU A 26 -9.54 -14.95 6.25
CA LEU A 26 -8.17 -15.34 6.55
C LEU A 26 -7.23 -15.06 5.37
N ASN A 27 -7.64 -15.41 4.15
CA ASN A 27 -6.88 -15.09 2.93
C ASN A 27 -6.68 -13.57 2.78
N CYS A 28 -7.73 -12.77 2.98
CA CYS A 28 -7.62 -11.31 2.96
C CYS A 28 -6.63 -10.79 4.00
N SER A 29 -6.58 -11.41 5.18
CA SER A 29 -5.65 -11.05 6.25
C SER A 29 -4.20 -11.38 5.88
N LEU A 30 -3.95 -12.52 5.22
CA LEU A 30 -2.61 -12.89 4.74
C LEU A 30 -2.11 -11.98 3.62
N ILE A 31 -2.98 -11.65 2.66
CA ILE A 31 -2.67 -10.69 1.60
C ILE A 31 -2.35 -9.32 2.22
N THR A 32 -3.12 -8.90 3.23
CA THR A 32 -2.87 -7.66 3.97
C THR A 32 -1.51 -7.70 4.66
N ASN A 33 -1.13 -8.80 5.31
CA ASN A 33 0.20 -8.93 5.89
C ASN A 33 1.32 -8.75 4.84
N ALA A 34 1.14 -9.33 3.64
CA ALA A 34 2.11 -9.16 2.56
C ALA A 34 2.22 -7.71 2.08
N LEU A 35 1.09 -6.99 1.99
CA LEU A 35 1.07 -5.54 1.71
C LEU A 35 1.89 -4.75 2.73
N PHE A 36 1.69 -5.02 4.02
CA PHE A 36 2.42 -4.35 5.10
C PHE A 36 3.92 -4.64 5.05
N LEU A 37 4.31 -5.90 4.80
CA LEU A 37 5.72 -6.27 4.66
C LEU A 37 6.38 -5.52 3.50
N LYS A 38 5.68 -5.35 2.38
CA LYS A 38 6.18 -4.64 1.21
C LYS A 38 6.28 -3.13 1.44
N ALA A 39 5.26 -2.53 2.04
CA ALA A 39 5.30 -1.12 2.41
C ALA A 39 6.41 -0.84 3.45
N ALA A 40 6.59 -1.72 4.43
CA ALA A 40 7.67 -1.63 5.41
C ALA A 40 9.04 -1.75 4.73
N HIS A 41 9.22 -2.68 3.80
CA HIS A 41 10.47 -2.84 3.06
C HIS A 41 10.81 -1.59 2.24
N LEU A 42 9.82 -0.96 1.60
CA LEU A 42 9.99 0.30 0.87
C LEU A 42 10.45 1.42 1.80
N LEU A 43 9.74 1.62 2.92
CA LEU A 43 10.10 2.65 3.91
C LEU A 43 11.50 2.40 4.49
N LEU A 44 11.82 1.15 4.87
CA LEU A 44 13.13 0.79 5.41
C LEU A 44 14.25 1.00 4.39
N THR A 45 14.00 0.67 3.12
CA THR A 45 14.95 0.94 2.03
C THR A 45 15.25 2.43 1.96
N LYS A 46 14.22 3.28 2.02
CA LYS A 46 14.39 4.73 2.00
C LYS A 46 15.12 5.27 3.24
N VAL A 47 14.86 4.72 4.42
CA VAL A 47 15.55 5.10 5.67
C VAL A 47 17.03 4.71 5.64
N LEU A 48 17.34 3.49 5.20
CA LEU A 48 18.71 2.96 5.17
C LEU A 48 19.54 3.55 4.02
N TYR A 49 18.88 3.88 2.91
CA TYR A 49 19.48 4.46 1.71
C TYR A 49 18.74 5.74 1.31
N PRO A 50 18.99 6.87 2.00
CA PRO A 50 18.23 8.12 1.79
C PRO A 50 18.30 8.69 0.36
N ASN A 51 19.32 8.32 -0.42
CA ASN A 51 19.49 8.78 -1.79
C ASN A 51 18.78 7.89 -2.83
N THR A 52 18.13 6.80 -2.41
CA THR A 52 17.35 5.95 -3.31
C THR A 52 16.23 6.77 -3.93
N SER A 53 16.20 6.84 -5.26
CA SER A 53 15.18 7.57 -6.00
C SER A 53 13.91 6.72 -6.12
N THR A 54 12.81 7.38 -6.43
CA THR A 54 11.55 6.69 -6.74
C THR A 54 11.68 5.73 -7.93
N SER A 55 12.56 6.03 -8.88
CA SER A 55 12.81 5.20 -10.06
C SER A 55 13.70 3.99 -9.82
N ASP A 56 14.12 3.74 -8.57
CA ASP A 56 14.89 2.57 -8.23
C ASP A 56 14.08 1.27 -8.47
N ASP A 57 14.71 0.29 -9.11
CA ASP A 57 14.06 -0.96 -9.51
C ASP A 57 13.52 -1.75 -8.31
N LEU A 58 14.19 -1.71 -7.16
CA LEU A 58 13.72 -2.39 -5.96
C LEU A 58 12.45 -1.73 -5.41
N ILE A 59 12.40 -0.40 -5.43
CA ILE A 59 11.23 0.37 -5.01
C ILE A 59 10.05 0.06 -5.94
N GLN A 60 10.25 0.13 -7.27
CA GLN A 60 9.17 -0.12 -8.22
C GLN A 60 8.68 -1.57 -8.17
N LYS A 61 9.57 -2.54 -7.96
CA LYS A 61 9.17 -3.95 -7.77
C LYS A 61 8.25 -4.14 -6.56
N ASP A 62 8.52 -3.47 -5.45
CA ASP A 62 7.62 -3.55 -4.29
C ASP A 62 6.31 -2.81 -4.50
N VAL A 63 6.33 -1.68 -5.23
CA VAL A 63 5.09 -1.00 -5.66
C VAL A 63 4.23 -1.95 -6.49
N GLU A 64 4.79 -2.60 -7.52
CA GLU A 64 4.06 -3.56 -8.37
C GLU A 64 3.45 -4.70 -7.54
N LEU A 65 4.22 -5.31 -6.64
CA LEU A 65 3.70 -6.37 -5.76
C LEU A 65 2.58 -5.87 -4.84
N ILE A 66 2.67 -4.62 -4.36
CA ILE A 66 1.59 -4.02 -3.59
C ILE A 66 0.32 -3.84 -4.44
N MET A 67 0.46 -3.42 -5.70
CA MET A 67 -0.68 -3.30 -6.61
C MET A 67 -1.35 -4.66 -6.84
N ASP A 68 -0.56 -5.69 -7.14
CA ASP A 68 -1.06 -7.05 -7.34
C ASP A 68 -1.84 -7.56 -6.11
N TYR A 69 -1.31 -7.32 -4.90
CA TYR A 69 -1.99 -7.73 -3.68
C TYR A 69 -3.23 -6.90 -3.36
N LEU A 70 -3.24 -5.59 -3.67
CA LEU A 70 -4.42 -4.75 -3.47
C LEU A 70 -5.58 -5.19 -4.36
N GLU A 71 -5.32 -5.63 -5.59
CA GLU A 71 -6.33 -6.13 -6.52
C GLU A 71 -7.03 -7.40 -6.02
N LEU A 72 -6.33 -8.20 -5.21
CA LEU A 72 -6.89 -9.42 -4.61
C LEU A 72 -7.80 -9.13 -3.40
N ILE A 73 -7.78 -7.92 -2.84
CA ILE A 73 -8.64 -7.55 -1.72
C ILE A 73 -9.93 -6.90 -2.22
N PRO A 74 -11.10 -7.52 -1.98
CA PRO A 74 -12.36 -6.97 -2.45
C PRO A 74 -12.65 -5.57 -1.89
N PRO A 75 -13.26 -4.67 -2.67
CA PRO A 75 -13.80 -3.42 -2.17
C PRO A 75 -14.74 -3.64 -0.97
N TYR A 76 -14.73 -2.71 -0.02
CA TYR A 76 -15.59 -2.73 1.19
C TYR A 76 -15.43 -3.94 2.13
N HIS A 77 -14.41 -4.78 1.95
CA HIS A 77 -14.07 -5.82 2.92
C HIS A 77 -13.62 -5.18 4.26
N PRO A 78 -13.97 -5.71 5.44
CA PRO A 78 -13.60 -5.11 6.74
C PRO A 78 -12.10 -4.84 6.93
N ILE A 79 -11.24 -5.68 6.33
CA ILE A 79 -9.78 -5.52 6.36
C ILE A 79 -9.31 -4.21 5.73
N CYS A 80 -10.12 -3.59 4.86
CA CYS A 80 -9.79 -2.35 4.18
C CYS A 80 -9.48 -1.21 5.15
N SER A 81 -10.05 -1.23 6.36
CA SER A 81 -9.72 -0.28 7.43
C SER A 81 -8.24 -0.26 7.83
N ALA A 82 -7.50 -1.35 7.58
CA ALA A 82 -6.06 -1.44 7.86
C ALA A 82 -5.18 -1.04 6.66
N LEU A 83 -5.74 -0.84 5.47
CA LEU A 83 -4.99 -0.55 4.24
C LEU A 83 -4.52 0.91 4.02
N PRO A 84 -4.97 1.95 4.73
CA PRO A 84 -4.56 3.33 4.44
C PRO A 84 -3.04 3.55 4.44
N TRP A 85 -2.33 3.03 5.45
CA TRP A 85 -0.88 3.17 5.55
C TRP A 85 -0.10 2.51 4.40
N PRO A 86 -0.28 1.21 4.08
CA PRO A 86 0.46 0.60 2.97
C PRO A 86 0.13 1.23 1.61
N ILE A 87 -1.13 1.66 1.39
CA ILE A 87 -1.53 2.40 0.19
C ILE A 87 -0.81 3.74 0.09
N MET A 88 -0.73 4.48 1.20
CA MET A 88 0.00 5.75 1.24
C MET A 88 1.48 5.55 0.87
N VAL A 89 2.12 4.53 1.45
CA VAL A 89 3.54 4.24 1.19
C VAL A 89 3.76 3.89 -0.28
N ALA A 90 3.01 2.93 -0.83
CA ALA A 90 3.13 2.55 -2.24
C ALA A 90 2.83 3.71 -3.18
N GLY A 91 1.78 4.48 -2.88
CA GLY A 91 1.40 5.62 -3.69
C GLY A 91 2.47 6.70 -3.72
N SER A 92 3.15 6.98 -2.62
CA SER A 92 4.28 7.93 -2.62
C SER A 92 5.37 7.58 -3.63
N ALA A 93 5.57 6.29 -3.87
CA ALA A 93 6.60 5.75 -4.73
C ALA A 93 6.11 5.35 -6.13
N SER A 94 4.81 5.48 -6.42
CA SER A 94 4.25 5.03 -7.69
C SER A 94 4.64 5.93 -8.86
N LEU A 95 5.24 5.37 -9.90
CA LEU A 95 5.56 6.10 -11.15
C LEU A 95 4.48 5.99 -12.22
N LEU A 96 3.89 4.81 -12.38
CA LEU A 96 2.95 4.56 -13.46
C LEU A 96 1.62 5.26 -13.21
N SER A 97 1.11 5.96 -14.23
CA SER A 97 -0.16 6.70 -14.15
C SER A 97 -1.35 5.79 -13.86
N ILE A 98 -1.33 4.55 -14.36
CA ILE A 98 -2.36 3.55 -14.09
C ILE A 98 -2.40 3.17 -12.60
N HIS A 99 -1.24 2.97 -11.98
CA HIS A 99 -1.15 2.67 -10.55
C HIS A 99 -1.60 3.87 -9.70
N ARG A 100 -1.18 5.09 -10.07
CA ARG A 100 -1.61 6.33 -9.39
C ARG A 100 -3.13 6.49 -9.41
N LYS A 101 -3.74 6.26 -10.57
CA LYS A 101 -5.20 6.31 -10.73
C LYS A 101 -5.88 5.27 -9.84
N TYR A 102 -5.44 4.02 -9.90
CA TYR A 102 -5.98 2.94 -9.08
C TYR A 102 -5.86 3.25 -7.58
N LEU A 103 -4.71 3.76 -7.13
CA LEU A 103 -4.50 4.11 -5.73
C LEU A 103 -5.42 5.24 -5.25
N ILE A 104 -5.69 6.24 -6.09
CA ILE A 104 -6.71 7.26 -5.79
C ILE A 104 -8.08 6.61 -5.62
N GLU A 105 -8.51 5.80 -6.59
CA GLU A 105 -9.82 5.14 -6.58
C GLU A 105 -9.97 4.27 -5.32
N ARG A 106 -8.98 3.43 -5.01
CA ARG A 106 -8.95 2.61 -3.80
C ARG A 106 -8.96 3.43 -2.52
N THR A 107 -8.20 4.52 -2.46
CA THR A 107 -8.20 5.39 -1.27
C THR A 107 -9.59 6.00 -1.03
N LEU A 108 -10.27 6.41 -2.09
CA LEU A 108 -11.64 6.95 -2.00
C LEU A 108 -12.64 5.89 -1.55
N GLU A 109 -12.59 4.68 -2.14
CA GLU A 109 -13.48 3.56 -1.75
C GLU A 109 -13.34 3.20 -0.27
N ILE A 110 -12.10 3.13 0.24
CA ILE A 110 -11.89 2.81 1.65
C ILE A 110 -12.36 3.99 2.53
N GLY A 111 -12.09 5.23 2.11
CA GLY A 111 -12.56 6.42 2.83
C GLY A 111 -14.08 6.48 2.95
N ASP A 112 -14.79 6.10 1.88
CA ASP A 112 -16.24 5.95 1.87
C ASP A 112 -16.69 4.83 2.82
N TYR A 113 -16.05 3.66 2.76
CA TYR A 113 -16.35 2.51 3.63
C TYR A 113 -16.19 2.83 5.13
N VAL A 114 -15.08 3.47 5.51
CA VAL A 114 -14.80 3.76 6.93
C VAL A 114 -15.45 5.05 7.41
N HIS A 115 -16.08 5.82 6.52
CA HIS A 115 -16.68 7.13 6.78
C HIS A 115 -15.71 8.14 7.42
N THR A 116 -14.50 8.25 6.87
CA THR A 116 -13.47 9.17 7.39
C THR A 116 -12.91 10.10 6.33
N GLN A 117 -12.27 11.18 6.78
CA GLN A 117 -11.64 12.18 5.90
C GLN A 117 -10.17 11.89 5.60
N TYR A 118 -9.59 10.76 6.06
CA TYR A 118 -8.17 10.48 5.78
C TYR A 118 -7.92 10.37 4.27
N SER A 119 -8.92 9.95 3.48
CA SER A 119 -8.77 9.75 2.04
C SER A 119 -8.34 11.05 1.34
N CYS A 120 -8.91 12.19 1.75
CA CYS A 120 -8.48 13.51 1.27
C CYS A 120 -7.02 13.81 1.65
N GLN A 121 -6.61 13.50 2.88
CA GLN A 121 -5.24 13.74 3.35
C GLN A 121 -4.21 12.88 2.61
N ILE A 122 -4.52 11.59 2.37
CA ILE A 122 -3.66 10.70 1.58
C ILE A 122 -3.59 11.16 0.12
N ILE A 123 -4.70 11.61 -0.48
CA ILE A 123 -4.70 12.12 -1.85
C ILE A 123 -3.86 13.40 -1.96
N ASP A 124 -3.95 14.31 -0.99
CA ASP A 124 -3.10 15.51 -0.98
C ASP A 124 -1.62 15.17 -0.76
N PHE A 125 -1.35 14.12 0.02
CA PHE A 125 -0.01 13.55 0.15
C PHE A 125 0.51 12.99 -1.18
N PHE A 126 -0.34 12.26 -1.93
CA PHE A 126 0.00 11.78 -3.27
C PHE A 126 0.31 12.91 -4.25
N LYS A 127 -0.45 14.00 -4.25
CA LYS A 127 -0.16 15.16 -5.11
C LYS A 127 1.23 15.73 -4.86
N LYS A 128 1.66 15.83 -3.60
CA LYS A 128 3.01 16.28 -3.24
C LYS A 128 4.09 15.27 -3.65
N ALA A 129 3.81 13.98 -3.52
CA ALA A 129 4.72 12.93 -3.95
C ALA A 129 4.89 12.94 -5.49
N TRP A 130 3.81 13.14 -6.23
CA TRP A 130 3.78 13.02 -7.68
C TRP A 130 4.11 14.30 -8.43
N GLY A 131 3.96 15.45 -7.78
CA GLY A 131 4.05 16.76 -8.40
C GLY A 131 2.79 17.12 -9.17
N THR A 132 2.72 18.36 -9.62
CA THR A 132 1.54 18.95 -10.30
C THR A 132 1.81 19.31 -11.76
N GLY A 133 2.91 18.82 -12.35
CA GLY A 133 3.35 19.19 -13.70
C GLY A 133 4.05 20.56 -13.76
N GLU A 134 3.66 21.49 -12.88
CA GLU A 134 4.35 22.76 -12.62
C GLU A 134 5.43 22.61 -11.53
N GLU A 135 5.16 21.79 -10.52
CA GLU A 135 6.10 21.47 -9.43
C GLU A 135 6.58 20.02 -9.54
N GLU A 136 7.88 19.83 -9.34
CA GLU A 136 8.47 18.49 -9.25
C GLU A 136 7.99 17.80 -7.97
N GLY A 137 7.55 16.55 -8.12
CA GLY A 137 7.11 15.74 -7.00
C GLY A 137 8.27 15.28 -6.13
N MET A 138 8.03 15.18 -4.83
CA MET A 138 9.04 14.65 -3.88
C MET A 138 9.33 13.16 -4.07
N GLY A 139 8.45 12.43 -4.77
CA GLY A 139 8.51 10.99 -4.89
C GLY A 139 8.49 10.30 -3.52
N CYS A 140 9.26 9.21 -3.38
CA CYS A 140 9.38 8.47 -2.12
C CYS A 140 10.09 9.26 -1.00
N ASP A 141 10.72 10.41 -1.27
CA ASP A 141 11.36 11.25 -0.26
C ASP A 141 10.35 11.83 0.73
N ILE A 142 9.09 11.98 0.28
CA ILE A 142 8.00 12.45 1.11
C ILE A 142 7.76 11.55 2.34
N LEU A 143 8.17 10.28 2.29
CA LEU A 143 8.07 9.33 3.40
C LEU A 143 8.96 9.70 4.58
N LEU A 144 9.96 10.57 4.38
CA LEU A 144 10.82 11.10 5.42
C LEU A 144 10.57 12.60 5.66
N HIS A 145 9.58 13.19 4.98
CA HIS A 145 9.27 14.60 5.08
C HIS A 145 8.30 14.88 6.23
N ARG A 146 8.86 15.31 7.36
CA ARG A 146 8.13 15.55 8.61
C ARG A 146 6.85 16.38 8.44
N GLU A 147 6.90 17.53 7.78
CA GLU A 147 5.74 18.43 7.67
C GLU A 147 4.61 17.84 6.81
N SER A 148 4.95 16.92 5.89
CA SER A 148 3.94 16.19 5.10
C SER A 148 3.28 15.11 5.95
N LEU A 149 4.06 14.43 6.79
CA LEU A 149 3.58 13.36 7.66
C LEU A 149 2.73 13.87 8.84
N GLU A 150 3.09 15.01 9.43
CA GLU A 150 2.33 15.60 10.56
C GLU A 150 0.89 15.98 10.18
N LYS A 151 0.59 16.10 8.90
CA LYS A 151 -0.76 16.42 8.37
C LYS A 151 -1.63 15.20 8.13
N LEU A 152 -1.07 14.00 8.30
CA LEU A 152 -1.77 12.74 8.10
C LEU A 152 -2.34 12.25 9.43
N CYS A 153 -3.65 12.03 9.45
CA CYS A 153 -4.32 11.26 10.48
C CYS A 153 -4.53 9.85 9.92
N LEU A 154 -3.57 8.97 10.17
CA LEU A 154 -3.66 7.53 9.84
C LEU A 154 -4.11 6.74 11.05
#